data_AF-A0A242DE21-F1
#
_entry.id   AF-A0A242DE21-F1
#
_cell.length_a   1.000
_cell.length_b   1.000
_cell.length_c   1.000
_cell.angle_alpha   90.00
_cell.angle_beta   90.00
_cell.angle_gamma   90.00
#
_symmetry.space_group_name_H-M   'P 1'
#
loop_
_entity.id
_entity.type
_entity.pdbx_description
1 polymer ?
#
loop_
_entity_poly.entity_id
_entity_poly.type
_entity_poly.pdbx_seq_one_letter_code
_entity_poly.pdbx_strand_id
1 'polypeptide(L)'
;MKKSILTSLLFFSAVIILAACGNSTKNSSVNSDSTKSSETTQQTEQTTESKNEEMTVKEKVAKTMQAMTLEEKVGQLFMARVPEQNQEADIQSYHLGGYLLFDRDMEGKGQADVKQAIASYQEVSKIPMFIGSDEEGGTVSRLSRNQIVSPAFKNPQTLYQENGWEGITQEIDRKAQVFGELGIQLGMFPDVDVSTDPESFIYDRTIGMDAEGTSHYVKLSVEEMKKQKLGSTLKHFPGYGNNRDSHVEIVTDIRSMDELRKNDFLPFEAGIKAGADSIMVSHNIVQAIDGDRPASISKPVHDVIRNELGFTGVIMTDDMDMAGLANFISQEEAGLQALQAGNDLILSSSYSSQIPYILEAIKKGEYSEQQLDQSVERLLTWKVELGLI
;
A
#
# COMPACT_ATOMS: atom_id res chain seq x y z
N MET A 1 -25.62 43.21 -18.75
CA MET A 1 -26.65 43.72 -17.81
C MET A 1 -27.75 42.67 -17.66
N LYS A 2 -28.41 42.60 -16.49
CA LYS A 2 -29.79 42.09 -16.17
C LYS A 2 -30.51 41.22 -17.24
N LYS A 3 -31.13 40.06 -16.93
CA LYS A 3 -31.69 39.62 -15.64
C LYS A 3 -31.99 38.09 -15.61
N SER A 4 -31.76 37.46 -14.46
CA SER A 4 -32.46 36.30 -13.83
C SER A 4 -33.41 35.39 -14.63
N ILE A 5 -33.25 34.07 -14.46
CA ILE A 5 -34.31 33.06 -14.60
C ILE A 5 -34.40 32.25 -13.29
N LEU A 6 -35.62 32.14 -12.72
CA LEU A 6 -35.95 31.27 -11.59
C LEU A 6 -37.48 31.08 -11.54
N THR A 7 -37.97 29.84 -11.64
CA THR A 7 -39.18 29.30 -10.96
C THR A 7 -39.41 27.85 -11.39
N SER A 8 -39.62 26.95 -10.43
CA SER A 8 -40.09 25.57 -10.65
C SER A 8 -41.62 25.52 -10.80
N LEU A 9 -42.15 24.44 -11.38
CA LEU A 9 -43.55 24.02 -11.16
C LEU A 9 -43.65 22.49 -11.14
N LEU A 10 -44.43 21.93 -10.22
CA LEU A 10 -44.71 20.49 -10.09
C LEU A 10 -45.96 20.10 -10.87
N PHE A 11 -46.09 18.83 -11.29
CA PHE A 11 -47.36 18.25 -11.73
C PHE A 11 -47.56 16.77 -11.32
N PHE A 12 -48.50 16.58 -10.37
CA PHE A 12 -49.47 15.49 -10.16
C PHE A 12 -49.25 14.02 -10.62
N SER A 13 -49.24 13.12 -9.61
CA SER A 13 -50.26 12.06 -9.34
C SER A 13 -50.47 10.82 -10.26
N ALA A 14 -50.18 9.63 -9.69
CA ALA A 14 -51.10 8.48 -9.48
C ALA A 14 -50.42 7.49 -8.50
N VAL A 15 -50.97 6.93 -7.42
CA VAL A 15 -52.29 6.39 -7.04
C VAL A 15 -52.61 5.00 -7.59
N ILE A 16 -52.33 3.95 -6.78
CA ILE A 16 -52.98 2.62 -6.79
C ILE A 16 -53.25 2.22 -5.31
N ILE A 17 -54.28 1.39 -5.05
CA ILE A 17 -54.95 1.25 -3.76
C ILE A 17 -55.04 -0.21 -3.24
N LEU A 18 -54.74 -0.36 -1.93
CA LEU A 18 -55.16 -1.34 -0.91
C LEU A 18 -55.76 -2.74 -1.26
N ALA A 19 -55.19 -3.76 -0.62
CA ALA A 19 -55.85 -4.85 0.13
C ALA A 19 -54.79 -5.50 1.07
N ALA A 20 -54.91 -5.78 2.38
CA ALA A 20 -56.02 -6.01 3.35
C ALA A 20 -56.81 -7.30 3.07
N CYS A 21 -57.00 -8.31 3.95
CA CYS A 21 -56.63 -8.65 5.36
C CYS A 21 -56.51 -10.21 5.44
N GLY A 22 -56.28 -10.96 6.54
CA GLY A 22 -56.01 -10.72 7.96
C GLY A 22 -56.61 -11.83 8.87
N ASN A 23 -55.88 -12.28 9.91
CA ASN A 23 -56.29 -13.07 11.09
C ASN A 23 -56.80 -14.55 11.02
N SER A 24 -55.94 -15.45 11.56
CA SER A 24 -56.07 -16.07 12.91
C SER A 24 -57.10 -17.17 13.29
N THR A 25 -56.55 -18.37 13.61
CA THR A 25 -56.79 -19.26 14.80
C THR A 25 -58.07 -20.11 15.06
N LYS A 26 -57.79 -21.34 15.58
CA LYS A 26 -58.53 -22.24 16.54
C LYS A 26 -59.21 -23.53 16.03
N ASN A 27 -58.63 -24.69 16.38
CA ASN A 27 -59.15 -25.75 17.31
C ASN A 27 -58.16 -26.95 17.33
N SER A 28 -57.96 -27.77 18.39
CA SER A 28 -58.84 -28.59 19.28
C SER A 28 -59.44 -29.81 18.55
N SER A 29 -59.36 -31.09 18.99
CA SER A 29 -58.70 -31.78 20.14
C SER A 29 -58.21 -33.20 19.69
N VAL A 30 -58.16 -34.39 20.34
CA VAL A 30 -58.73 -35.10 21.54
C VAL A 30 -57.77 -36.27 21.98
N ASN A 31 -57.99 -36.90 23.15
CA ASN A 31 -57.46 -38.22 23.61
C ASN A 31 -57.65 -39.36 22.55
N SER A 32 -56.94 -40.51 22.53
CA SER A 32 -56.80 -41.52 23.61
C SER A 32 -55.80 -42.69 23.35
N ASP A 33 -55.47 -43.37 24.44
CA ASP A 33 -54.68 -44.59 24.76
C ASP A 33 -54.27 -45.71 23.74
N SER A 34 -53.13 -46.34 24.08
CA SER A 34 -52.84 -47.80 24.07
C SER A 34 -52.12 -48.55 22.90
N THR A 35 -50.95 -49.12 23.26
CA THR A 35 -50.39 -50.45 22.87
C THR A 35 -49.56 -50.69 21.57
N LYS A 36 -48.38 -51.31 21.80
CA LYS A 36 -47.59 -52.24 20.93
C LYS A 36 -46.86 -51.74 19.66
N SER A 37 -45.55 -51.55 19.85
CA SER A 37 -44.46 -52.33 19.22
C SER A 37 -44.45 -52.56 17.70
N SER A 38 -43.55 -51.86 17.01
CA SER A 38 -42.66 -52.41 15.97
C SER A 38 -41.35 -51.63 15.94
N GLU A 39 -40.26 -52.29 15.55
CA GLU A 39 -38.93 -51.67 15.43
C GLU A 39 -38.83 -50.88 14.11
N THR A 40 -38.35 -49.63 14.19
CA THR A 40 -37.89 -48.87 13.02
C THR A 40 -36.55 -48.26 13.36
N THR A 41 -35.47 -48.82 12.80
CA THR A 41 -34.11 -48.31 12.96
C THR A 41 -34.02 -46.90 12.38
N GLN A 42 -34.01 -45.87 13.23
CA GLN A 42 -33.69 -44.51 12.81
C GLN A 42 -32.22 -44.46 12.42
N GLN A 43 -31.97 -44.53 11.11
CA GLN A 43 -30.68 -44.28 10.51
C GLN A 43 -30.36 -42.79 10.70
N THR A 44 -29.59 -42.48 11.73
CA THR A 44 -29.16 -41.11 12.02
C THR A 44 -28.24 -40.62 10.91
N GLU A 45 -28.78 -39.85 9.97
CA GLU A 45 -27.98 -39.05 9.05
C GLU A 45 -27.21 -38.01 9.87
N GLN A 46 -25.96 -38.33 10.21
CA GLN A 46 -25.01 -37.33 10.66
C GLN A 46 -24.67 -36.43 9.47
N THR A 47 -25.42 -35.34 9.32
CA THR A 47 -25.00 -34.20 8.52
C THR A 47 -23.69 -33.68 9.10
N THR A 48 -22.58 -34.10 8.50
CA THR A 48 -21.27 -33.48 8.70
C THR A 48 -21.33 -32.09 8.08
N GLU A 49 -21.82 -31.11 8.85
CA GLU A 49 -21.65 -29.70 8.56
C GLU A 49 -20.14 -29.41 8.56
N SER A 50 -19.53 -29.47 7.36
CA SER A 50 -18.17 -29.06 7.13
C SER A 50 -18.08 -27.55 7.33
N LYS A 51 -17.87 -27.14 8.58
CA LYS A 51 -17.39 -25.78 8.88
C LYS A 51 -16.03 -25.64 8.21
N ASN A 52 -16.00 -24.94 7.09
CA ASN A 52 -14.76 -24.37 6.58
C ASN A 52 -14.34 -23.29 7.58
N GLU A 53 -13.49 -23.67 8.53
CA GLU A 53 -12.80 -22.69 9.37
C GLU A 53 -11.84 -21.91 8.46
N GLU A 54 -12.02 -20.60 8.41
CA GLU A 54 -11.23 -19.73 7.54
C GLU A 54 -9.80 -19.64 8.08
N MET A 55 -8.82 -19.95 7.23
CA MET A 55 -7.40 -19.96 7.61
C MET A 55 -6.97 -18.60 8.15
N THR A 56 -6.33 -18.58 9.32
CA THR A 56 -5.76 -17.35 9.89
C THR A 56 -4.67 -16.77 8.99
N VAL A 57 -4.36 -15.48 9.17
CA VAL A 57 -3.30 -14.79 8.43
C VAL A 57 -1.99 -15.59 8.45
N LYS A 58 -1.58 -16.06 9.62
CA LYS A 58 -0.36 -16.84 9.80
C LYS A 58 -0.38 -18.18 9.07
N GLU A 59 -1.52 -18.86 9.02
CA GLU A 59 -1.66 -20.13 8.30
C GLU A 59 -1.67 -19.92 6.78
N LYS A 60 -2.28 -18.84 6.29
CA LYS A 60 -2.21 -18.45 4.87
C LYS A 60 -0.76 -18.16 4.46
N VAL A 61 -0.06 -17.32 5.23
CA VAL A 61 1.35 -16.98 4.97
C VAL A 61 2.24 -18.23 4.99
N ALA A 62 2.16 -19.05 6.04
CA ALA A 62 2.97 -20.27 6.16
C ALA A 62 2.71 -21.26 5.01
N LYS A 63 1.44 -21.46 4.61
CA LYS A 63 1.06 -22.31 3.47
C LYS A 63 1.63 -21.78 2.15
N THR A 64 1.60 -20.47 1.93
CA THR A 64 2.17 -19.85 0.73
C THR A 64 3.69 -19.98 0.73
N MET A 65 4.38 -19.62 1.82
CA MET A 65 5.84 -19.76 1.94
C MET A 65 6.34 -21.20 1.72
N GLN A 66 5.60 -22.19 2.21
CA GLN A 66 5.93 -23.61 2.03
C GLN A 66 5.82 -24.07 0.56
N ALA A 67 5.05 -23.37 -0.26
CA ALA A 67 4.84 -23.66 -1.68
C ALA A 67 5.74 -22.85 -2.64
N MET A 68 6.65 -22.03 -2.09
CA MET A 68 7.54 -21.15 -2.86
C MET A 68 8.92 -21.77 -3.10
N THR A 69 9.46 -21.56 -4.31
CA THR A 69 10.89 -21.82 -4.59
C THR A 69 11.77 -20.69 -4.06
N LEU A 70 13.10 -20.85 -4.14
CA LEU A 70 14.04 -19.79 -3.75
C LEU A 70 13.94 -18.58 -4.71
N GLU A 71 13.77 -18.85 -6.00
CA GLU A 71 13.56 -17.86 -7.06
C GLU A 71 12.26 -17.09 -6.83
N GLU A 72 11.18 -17.78 -6.44
CA GLU A 72 9.91 -17.14 -6.10
C GLU A 72 10.03 -16.29 -4.83
N LYS A 73 10.76 -16.75 -3.81
CA LYS A 73 11.04 -15.94 -2.60
C LYS A 73 11.82 -14.67 -2.92
N VAL A 74 12.88 -14.75 -3.72
CA VAL A 74 13.68 -13.57 -4.11
C VAL A 74 12.88 -12.64 -5.02
N GLY A 75 12.11 -13.18 -5.98
CA GLY A 75 11.25 -12.39 -6.87
C GLY A 75 10.19 -11.58 -6.13
N GLN A 76 9.60 -12.12 -5.07
CA GLN A 76 8.63 -11.39 -4.24
C GLN A 76 9.22 -10.16 -3.55
N LEU A 77 10.54 -10.05 -3.40
CA LEU A 77 11.21 -8.85 -2.84
C LEU A 77 11.28 -7.67 -3.81
N PHE A 78 10.77 -7.78 -5.04
CA PHE A 78 10.83 -6.71 -6.04
C PHE A 78 9.44 -6.17 -6.39
N MET A 79 9.27 -4.85 -6.28
CA MET A 79 8.18 -4.12 -6.92
C MET A 79 8.79 -3.20 -7.98
N ALA A 80 8.81 -3.66 -9.22
CA ALA A 80 9.45 -2.93 -10.31
C ALA A 80 8.58 -1.77 -10.82
N ARG A 81 9.19 -0.82 -11.54
CA ARG A 81 8.41 -0.06 -12.53
C ARG A 81 7.85 -1.06 -13.56
N VAL A 82 6.66 -0.80 -14.09
CA VAL A 82 6.19 -1.57 -15.25
C VAL A 82 7.24 -1.46 -16.38
N PRO A 83 7.70 -2.55 -17.01
CA PRO A 83 8.64 -2.46 -18.12
C PRO A 83 7.93 -2.08 -19.42
N GLU A 84 8.64 -1.48 -20.39
CA GLU A 84 8.05 -1.08 -21.69
C GLU A 84 7.69 -2.26 -22.57
N GLN A 85 8.32 -3.41 -22.32
CA GLN A 85 8.19 -4.66 -23.08
C GLN A 85 8.16 -5.81 -22.07
N ASN A 86 7.72 -7.00 -22.50
CA ASN A 86 7.73 -8.23 -21.70
C ASN A 86 6.94 -8.21 -20.37
N GLN A 87 6.08 -7.21 -20.11
CA GLN A 87 5.35 -7.03 -18.84
C GLN A 87 4.83 -8.34 -18.22
N GLU A 88 4.06 -9.14 -18.97
CA GLU A 88 3.52 -10.41 -18.47
C GLU A 88 4.57 -11.53 -18.37
N ALA A 89 5.55 -11.55 -19.28
CA ALA A 89 6.61 -12.56 -19.30
C ALA A 89 7.65 -12.35 -18.18
N ASP A 90 7.92 -11.11 -17.79
CA ASP A 90 8.86 -10.78 -16.71
C ASP A 90 8.26 -11.08 -15.33
N ILE A 91 6.95 -10.88 -15.12
CA ILE A 91 6.23 -11.39 -13.93
C ILE A 91 6.46 -12.90 -13.79
N GLN A 92 6.32 -13.65 -14.89
CA GLN A 92 6.49 -15.10 -14.89
C GLN A 92 7.95 -15.56 -14.77
N SER A 93 8.91 -14.82 -15.34
CA SER A 93 10.33 -15.19 -15.37
C SER A 93 11.09 -14.79 -14.11
N TYR A 94 10.66 -13.72 -13.43
CA TYR A 94 11.31 -13.16 -12.24
C TYR A 94 10.44 -13.23 -10.98
N HIS A 95 9.22 -13.77 -11.07
CA HIS A 95 8.29 -14.00 -9.94
C HIS A 95 8.03 -12.74 -9.10
N LEU A 96 7.87 -11.60 -9.77
CA LEU A 96 7.86 -10.27 -9.17
C LEU A 96 6.82 -10.10 -8.05
N GLY A 97 7.20 -9.37 -6.99
CA GLY A 97 6.35 -9.02 -5.87
C GLY A 97 5.24 -8.02 -6.22
N GLY A 98 5.51 -7.12 -7.16
CA GLY A 98 4.54 -6.15 -7.65
C GLY A 98 5.00 -5.26 -8.80
N TYR A 99 4.11 -4.34 -9.20
CA TYR A 99 4.43 -3.22 -10.09
C TYR A 99 3.98 -1.87 -9.52
N LEU A 100 4.83 -0.85 -9.70
CA LEU A 100 4.52 0.56 -9.48
C LEU A 100 4.17 1.22 -10.83
N LEU A 101 3.00 1.85 -10.89
CA LEU A 101 2.47 2.52 -12.08
C LEU A 101 2.98 3.96 -12.18
N PHE A 102 3.49 4.34 -13.36
CA PHE A 102 3.94 5.70 -13.67
C PHE A 102 3.08 6.35 -14.77
N ASP A 103 3.35 7.61 -15.08
CA ASP A 103 2.57 8.40 -16.06
C ASP A 103 2.46 7.69 -17.43
N ARG A 104 3.54 7.07 -17.92
CA ARG A 104 3.57 6.29 -19.18
C ARG A 104 2.59 5.11 -19.16
N ASP A 105 2.30 4.55 -17.99
CA ASP A 105 1.38 3.41 -17.84
C ASP A 105 -0.09 3.85 -17.83
N MET A 106 -0.32 5.16 -17.85
CA MET A 106 -1.62 5.83 -17.80
C MET A 106 -1.85 6.77 -19.00
N GLU A 107 -0.80 7.15 -19.73
CA GLU A 107 -0.86 8.10 -20.85
C GLU A 107 -1.81 7.61 -21.96
N GLY A 108 -2.79 8.45 -22.30
CA GLY A 108 -3.79 8.16 -23.33
C GLY A 108 -4.82 7.08 -22.97
N LYS A 109 -4.82 6.54 -21.75
CA LYS A 109 -5.71 5.47 -21.28
C LYS A 109 -6.93 6.01 -20.52
N GLY A 110 -8.03 5.25 -20.55
CA GLY A 110 -9.13 5.38 -19.60
C GLY A 110 -9.00 4.43 -18.40
N GLN A 111 -9.92 4.56 -17.45
CA GLN A 111 -10.00 3.66 -16.28
C GLN A 111 -10.12 2.18 -16.68
N ALA A 112 -10.86 1.89 -17.74
CA ALA A 112 -11.05 0.53 -18.25
C ALA A 112 -9.75 -0.10 -18.76
N ASP A 113 -8.91 0.66 -19.46
CA ASP A 113 -7.65 0.17 -20.02
C ASP A 113 -6.60 -0.07 -18.93
N VAL A 114 -6.52 0.82 -17.93
CA VAL A 114 -5.66 0.64 -16.75
C VAL A 114 -6.11 -0.58 -15.94
N LYS A 115 -7.42 -0.71 -15.67
CA LYS A 115 -7.98 -1.88 -14.97
C LYS A 115 -7.72 -3.19 -15.73
N GLN A 116 -7.82 -3.18 -17.06
CA GLN A 116 -7.59 -4.37 -17.88
C GLN A 116 -6.12 -4.80 -17.90
N ALA A 117 -5.18 -3.85 -17.93
CA ALA A 117 -3.75 -4.15 -17.81
C ALA A 117 -3.40 -4.70 -16.41
N ILE A 118 -3.91 -4.08 -15.36
CA ILE A 118 -3.77 -4.56 -13.97
C ILE A 118 -4.33 -5.98 -13.83
N ALA A 119 -5.48 -6.28 -14.45
CA ALA A 119 -6.08 -7.60 -14.42
C ALA A 119 -5.22 -8.66 -15.11
N SER A 120 -4.60 -8.38 -16.26
CA SER A 120 -3.73 -9.36 -16.93
C SER A 120 -2.42 -9.58 -16.17
N TYR A 121 -1.85 -8.55 -15.55
CA TYR A 121 -0.69 -8.68 -14.65
C TYR A 121 -0.98 -9.61 -13.46
N GLN A 122 -2.20 -9.56 -12.90
CA GLN A 122 -2.62 -10.46 -11.82
C GLN A 122 -2.92 -11.88 -12.34
N GLU A 123 -3.52 -12.02 -13.53
CA GLU A 123 -3.83 -13.33 -14.15
C GLU A 123 -2.58 -14.17 -14.44
N VAL A 124 -1.48 -13.54 -14.85
CA VAL A 124 -0.23 -14.25 -15.17
C VAL A 124 0.65 -14.56 -13.95
N SER A 125 0.37 -13.98 -12.77
CA SER A 125 1.18 -14.17 -11.57
C SER A 125 0.74 -15.38 -10.74
N LYS A 126 1.71 -16.23 -10.33
CA LYS A 126 1.47 -17.35 -9.40
C LYS A 126 1.10 -16.87 -7.99
N ILE A 127 1.65 -15.72 -7.58
CA ILE A 127 1.41 -15.10 -6.27
C ILE A 127 0.83 -13.71 -6.54
N PRO A 128 -0.40 -13.39 -6.09
CA PRO A 128 -1.04 -12.10 -6.31
C PRO A 128 -0.09 -10.93 -6.01
N MET A 129 0.06 -10.04 -6.99
CA MET A 129 1.03 -8.95 -6.95
C MET A 129 0.52 -7.75 -6.16
N PHE A 130 1.43 -6.97 -5.59
CA PHE A 130 1.14 -5.59 -5.25
C PHE A 130 1.02 -4.74 -6.52
N ILE A 131 0.02 -3.89 -6.61
CA ILE A 131 -0.05 -2.83 -7.62
C ILE A 131 -0.10 -1.49 -6.88
N GLY A 132 0.84 -0.59 -7.18
CA GLY A 132 0.99 0.70 -6.51
C GLY A 132 0.91 1.90 -7.44
N SER A 133 0.63 3.09 -6.88
CA SER A 133 0.73 4.39 -7.58
C SER A 133 1.03 5.53 -6.62
N ASP A 134 1.76 6.55 -7.09
CA ASP A 134 1.93 7.83 -6.39
C ASP A 134 0.73 8.75 -6.61
N GLU A 135 -0.10 8.89 -5.57
CA GLU A 135 -1.28 9.75 -5.59
C GLU A 135 -1.37 10.58 -4.31
N GLU A 136 -0.30 11.32 -4.00
CA GLU A 136 -0.31 12.39 -2.99
C GLU A 136 -1.37 13.45 -3.35
N GLY A 137 -1.46 13.78 -4.64
CA GLY A 137 -2.34 14.79 -5.22
C GLY A 137 -1.56 16.02 -5.72
N GLY A 138 -2.21 16.89 -6.48
CA GLY A 138 -1.59 18.09 -7.04
C GLY A 138 -0.40 17.77 -7.96
N THR A 139 0.82 18.10 -7.53
CA THR A 139 2.05 17.91 -8.32
C THR A 139 2.50 16.45 -8.42
N VAL A 140 2.08 15.58 -7.49
CA VAL A 140 2.36 14.13 -7.53
C VAL A 140 1.05 13.34 -7.59
N SER A 141 0.59 13.17 -8.82
CA SER A 141 -0.57 12.34 -9.19
C SER A 141 -0.37 11.84 -10.61
N ARG A 142 -0.53 10.53 -10.83
CA ARG A 142 -0.46 9.89 -12.15
C ARG A 142 -1.85 9.90 -12.82
N LEU A 143 -2.88 9.49 -12.07
CA LEU A 143 -4.27 9.38 -12.51
C LEU A 143 -4.87 10.74 -12.88
N SER A 144 -4.60 11.79 -12.11
CA SER A 144 -5.16 13.13 -12.38
C SER A 144 -4.47 13.80 -13.56
N ARG A 145 -3.14 13.65 -13.65
CA ARG A 145 -2.31 14.16 -14.75
C ARG A 145 -2.75 13.57 -16.09
N ASN A 146 -3.06 12.29 -16.11
CA ASN A 146 -3.57 11.56 -17.28
C ASN A 146 -5.11 11.64 -17.45
N GLN A 147 -5.80 12.47 -16.65
CA GLN A 147 -7.25 12.72 -16.76
C GLN A 147 -8.15 11.47 -16.56
N ILE A 148 -7.62 10.42 -15.92
CA ILE A 148 -8.34 9.18 -15.59
C ILE A 148 -9.35 9.40 -14.46
N VAL A 149 -9.15 10.43 -13.64
CA VAL A 149 -10.09 10.87 -12.59
C VAL A 149 -10.57 12.30 -12.83
N SER A 150 -11.83 12.55 -12.49
CA SER A 150 -12.42 13.89 -12.46
C SER A 150 -13.39 14.00 -11.27
N PRO A 151 -13.23 14.98 -10.36
CA PRO A 151 -12.16 15.99 -10.34
C PRO A 151 -10.77 15.37 -10.10
N ALA A 152 -9.72 16.12 -10.46
CA ALA A 152 -8.34 15.78 -10.11
C ALA A 152 -8.16 15.61 -8.58
N PHE A 153 -7.21 14.79 -8.16
CA PHE A 153 -6.80 14.71 -6.75
C PHE A 153 -6.01 15.96 -6.35
N LYS A 154 -6.44 16.65 -5.29
CA LYS A 154 -5.80 17.86 -4.77
C LYS A 154 -4.65 17.53 -3.81
N ASN A 155 -3.69 18.44 -3.65
CA ASN A 155 -2.64 18.29 -2.64
C ASN A 155 -3.20 18.51 -1.22
N PRO A 156 -2.51 18.03 -0.16
CA PRO A 156 -3.01 18.09 1.21
C PRO A 156 -3.30 19.53 1.67
N GLN A 157 -2.45 20.50 1.32
CA GLN A 157 -2.63 21.91 1.69
C GLN A 157 -3.98 22.48 1.18
N THR A 158 -4.32 22.26 -0.10
CA THR A 158 -5.57 22.79 -0.68
C THR A 158 -6.80 22.16 -0.03
N LEU A 159 -6.77 20.85 0.22
CA LEU A 159 -7.86 20.12 0.89
C LEU A 159 -8.12 20.66 2.31
N TYR A 160 -7.04 20.90 3.07
CA TYR A 160 -7.13 21.47 4.40
C TYR A 160 -7.58 22.93 4.40
N GLN A 161 -7.13 23.74 3.44
CA GLN A 161 -7.60 25.13 3.29
C GLN A 161 -9.09 25.23 2.93
N GLU A 162 -9.61 24.28 2.15
CA GLU A 162 -11.02 24.26 1.74
C GLU A 162 -11.95 23.70 2.83
N ASN A 163 -11.63 22.55 3.43
CA ASN A 163 -12.53 21.79 4.31
C ASN A 163 -11.84 21.21 5.58
N GLY A 164 -10.63 21.67 5.92
CA GLY A 164 -9.88 21.19 7.08
C GLY A 164 -9.58 19.68 7.02
N TRP A 165 -9.53 19.04 8.19
CA TRP A 165 -9.29 17.60 8.30
C TRP A 165 -10.34 16.74 7.60
N GLU A 166 -11.60 17.21 7.50
CA GLU A 166 -12.65 16.48 6.78
C GLU A 166 -12.36 16.41 5.28
N GLY A 167 -11.79 17.47 4.70
CA GLY A 167 -11.32 17.48 3.31
C GLY A 167 -10.23 16.45 3.01
N ILE A 168 -9.35 16.20 3.99
CA ILE A 168 -8.33 15.13 3.89
C ILE A 168 -9.01 13.76 3.90
N THR A 169 -9.90 13.50 4.86
CA THR A 169 -10.64 12.24 4.96
C THR A 169 -11.41 11.92 3.68
N GLN A 170 -12.21 12.88 3.19
CA GLN A 170 -13.05 12.71 1.99
C GLN A 170 -12.22 12.42 0.72
N GLU A 171 -11.04 13.03 0.58
CA GLU A 171 -10.17 12.75 -0.57
C GLU A 171 -9.52 11.37 -0.48
N ILE A 172 -9.16 10.91 0.73
CA ILE A 172 -8.57 9.58 0.92
C ILE A 172 -9.61 8.48 0.69
N ASP A 173 -10.85 8.66 1.15
CA ASP A 173 -11.99 7.79 0.78
C ASP A 173 -12.16 7.71 -0.74
N ARG A 174 -12.11 8.87 -1.43
CA ARG A 174 -12.24 8.93 -2.90
C ARG A 174 -11.06 8.28 -3.62
N LYS A 175 -9.83 8.45 -3.14
CA LYS A 175 -8.64 7.75 -3.66
C LYS A 175 -8.82 6.24 -3.49
N ALA A 176 -9.16 5.76 -2.30
CA ALA A 176 -9.34 4.33 -2.04
C ALA A 176 -10.44 3.69 -2.89
N GLN A 177 -11.56 4.38 -3.12
CA GLN A 177 -12.62 3.92 -4.02
C GLN A 177 -12.09 3.76 -5.46
N VAL A 178 -11.43 4.78 -6.03
CA VAL A 178 -10.85 4.70 -7.38
C VAL A 178 -9.76 3.62 -7.48
N PHE A 179 -8.92 3.48 -6.46
CA PHE A 179 -7.87 2.46 -6.41
C PHE A 179 -8.46 1.05 -6.43
N GLY A 180 -9.46 0.78 -5.57
CA GLY A 180 -10.18 -0.48 -5.56
C GLY A 180 -10.96 -0.76 -6.85
N GLU A 181 -11.51 0.27 -7.49
CA GLU A 181 -12.14 0.14 -8.81
C GLU A 181 -11.13 -0.21 -9.91
N LEU A 182 -9.91 0.33 -9.88
CA LEU A 182 -8.85 0.01 -10.85
C LEU A 182 -8.10 -1.30 -10.55
N GLY A 183 -8.09 -1.74 -9.29
CA GLY A 183 -7.27 -2.87 -8.84
C GLY A 183 -5.86 -2.47 -8.38
N ILE A 184 -5.68 -1.24 -7.91
CA ILE A 184 -4.45 -0.76 -7.25
C ILE A 184 -4.63 -0.96 -5.73
N GLN A 185 -3.67 -1.57 -5.04
CA GLN A 185 -3.76 -1.85 -3.60
C GLN A 185 -2.84 -0.97 -2.75
N LEU A 186 -1.77 -0.41 -3.31
CA LEU A 186 -0.80 0.39 -2.56
C LEU A 186 -0.84 1.86 -2.95
N GLY A 187 -1.16 2.73 -1.99
CA GLY A 187 -0.87 4.15 -2.08
C GLY A 187 0.58 4.40 -1.69
N MET A 188 1.39 4.98 -2.58
CA MET A 188 2.73 5.50 -2.23
C MET A 188 2.59 6.85 -1.50
N PHE A 189 1.79 6.88 -0.43
CA PHE A 189 1.43 8.04 0.39
C PHE A 189 0.90 7.58 1.77
N PRO A 190 0.77 8.44 2.80
CA PRO A 190 1.06 9.89 2.82
C PRO A 190 2.55 10.22 2.65
N ASP A 191 2.81 11.37 2.02
CA ASP A 191 4.07 12.10 2.24
C ASP A 191 4.07 12.60 3.70
N VAL A 192 5.14 12.34 4.44
CA VAL A 192 5.24 12.63 5.88
C VAL A 192 6.30 13.68 6.21
N ASP A 193 6.92 14.28 5.18
CA ASP A 193 8.01 15.21 5.36
C ASP A 193 7.54 16.53 5.99
N VAL A 194 8.27 17.00 7.01
CA VAL A 194 7.93 18.22 7.75
C VAL A 194 8.52 19.43 7.04
N SER A 195 7.68 20.18 6.33
CA SER A 195 8.08 21.43 5.68
C SER A 195 7.07 22.56 5.93
N THR A 196 7.58 23.68 6.41
CA THR A 196 6.83 24.95 6.65
C THR A 196 7.39 26.12 5.83
N ASP A 197 8.38 25.86 4.97
CA ASP A 197 9.02 26.85 4.11
C ASP A 197 8.52 26.68 2.66
N PRO A 198 7.76 27.64 2.10
CA PRO A 198 7.28 27.57 0.72
C PRO A 198 8.37 27.52 -0.36
N GLU A 199 9.63 27.85 -0.03
CA GLU A 199 10.77 27.73 -0.96
C GLU A 199 11.44 26.32 -0.89
N SER A 200 11.02 25.45 0.03
CA SER A 200 11.49 24.06 0.12
C SER A 200 10.86 23.17 -0.96
N PHE A 201 11.68 22.40 -1.68
CA PHE A 201 11.24 21.61 -2.85
C PHE A 201 10.10 20.62 -2.56
N ILE A 202 10.00 20.15 -1.31
CA ILE A 202 8.99 19.18 -0.88
C ILE A 202 7.65 19.85 -0.53
N TYR A 203 7.64 21.16 -0.23
CA TYR A 203 6.53 21.86 0.44
C TYR A 203 5.16 21.62 -0.23
N ASP A 204 5.06 21.76 -1.55
CA ASP A 204 3.80 21.59 -2.31
C ASP A 204 3.19 20.17 -2.26
N ARG A 205 3.96 19.17 -1.82
CA ARG A 205 3.55 17.77 -1.61
C ARG A 205 3.02 17.54 -0.19
N THR A 206 3.62 18.20 0.81
CA THR A 206 3.31 18.02 2.22
C THR A 206 1.98 18.69 2.62
N ILE A 207 1.61 18.57 3.90
CA ILE A 207 0.49 19.32 4.50
C ILE A 207 0.85 20.79 4.84
N GLY A 208 2.12 21.21 4.68
CA GLY A 208 2.56 22.59 4.93
C GLY A 208 2.56 22.99 6.41
N MET A 209 2.71 22.03 7.32
CA MET A 209 2.63 22.22 8.77
C MET A 209 3.91 21.80 9.49
N ASP A 210 4.02 22.18 10.77
CA ASP A 210 5.04 21.66 11.67
C ASP A 210 4.87 20.15 11.96
N ALA A 211 5.75 19.60 12.80
CA ALA A 211 5.74 18.18 13.13
C ALA A 211 4.47 17.73 13.88
N GLU A 212 3.76 18.59 14.62
CA GLU A 212 2.51 18.22 15.30
C GLU A 212 1.35 18.17 14.30
N GLY A 213 1.23 19.19 13.44
CA GLY A 213 0.23 19.20 12.36
C GLY A 213 0.44 18.07 11.34
N THR A 214 1.70 17.80 10.98
CA THR A 214 2.07 16.69 10.09
C THR A 214 1.83 15.33 10.76
N SER A 215 2.11 15.18 12.06
CA SER A 215 1.73 13.96 12.81
C SER A 215 0.23 13.71 12.82
N HIS A 216 -0.60 14.77 12.92
CA HIS A 216 -2.06 14.65 12.82
C HIS A 216 -2.49 14.19 11.42
N TYR A 217 -1.96 14.84 10.38
CA TYR A 217 -2.22 14.49 8.97
C TYR A 217 -1.91 13.02 8.67
N VAL A 218 -0.71 12.57 9.05
CA VAL A 218 -0.25 11.20 8.80
C VAL A 218 -1.07 10.18 9.57
N LYS A 219 -1.35 10.41 10.86
CA LYS A 219 -2.21 9.54 11.67
C LYS A 219 -3.59 9.37 11.03
N LEU A 220 -4.24 10.49 10.67
CA LEU A 220 -5.56 10.49 10.05
C LEU A 220 -5.54 9.77 8.70
N SER A 221 -4.51 10.00 7.90
CA SER A 221 -4.37 9.38 6.57
C SER A 221 -4.25 7.86 6.67
N VAL A 222 -3.36 7.38 7.55
CA VAL A 222 -3.17 5.94 7.80
C VAL A 222 -4.44 5.30 8.38
N GLU A 223 -5.09 5.93 9.36
CA GLU A 223 -6.33 5.42 9.94
C GLU A 223 -7.47 5.32 8.92
N GLU A 224 -7.54 6.20 7.92
CA GLU A 224 -8.55 6.12 6.86
C GLU A 224 -8.20 5.10 5.76
N MET A 225 -6.98 5.15 5.23
CA MET A 225 -6.48 4.18 4.23
C MET A 225 -6.68 2.74 4.72
N LYS A 226 -6.38 2.47 5.99
CA LYS A 226 -6.50 1.15 6.60
C LYS A 226 -7.94 0.64 6.72
N LYS A 227 -8.94 1.51 6.95
CA LYS A 227 -10.37 1.11 6.94
C LYS A 227 -10.81 0.68 5.55
N GLN A 228 -10.32 1.36 4.51
CA GLN A 228 -10.65 1.08 3.11
C GLN A 228 -9.80 -0.05 2.49
N LYS A 229 -8.90 -0.68 3.26
CA LYS A 229 -7.89 -1.65 2.79
C LYS A 229 -6.97 -1.12 1.68
N LEU A 230 -6.68 0.18 1.70
CA LEU A 230 -5.63 0.76 0.88
C LEU A 230 -4.30 0.71 1.67
N GLY A 231 -3.29 0.05 1.12
CA GLY A 231 -1.97 -0.04 1.76
C GLY A 231 -1.30 1.33 1.81
N SER A 232 -0.80 1.70 2.99
CA SER A 232 -0.16 2.99 3.27
C SER A 232 1.37 2.90 3.23
N THR A 233 2.01 3.98 2.76
CA THR A 233 3.46 4.09 2.62
C THR A 233 3.92 5.42 3.20
N LEU A 234 4.53 5.40 4.39
CA LEU A 234 5.11 6.61 4.99
C LEU A 234 6.41 6.93 4.26
N LYS A 235 6.54 8.13 3.68
CA LYS A 235 7.75 8.52 2.94
C LYS A 235 8.15 9.98 3.17
N HIS A 236 9.45 10.32 3.19
CA HIS A 236 10.59 9.49 2.77
C HIS A 236 11.64 9.40 3.90
N PHE A 237 11.74 8.25 4.57
CA PHE A 237 12.55 8.09 5.79
C PHE A 237 14.06 8.20 5.47
N PRO A 238 14.86 9.00 6.21
CA PRO A 238 14.63 9.52 7.58
C PRO A 238 13.95 10.90 7.69
N GLY A 239 13.46 11.45 6.58
CA GLY A 239 12.87 12.79 6.47
C GLY A 239 13.74 13.72 5.62
N TYR A 240 13.15 14.35 4.60
CA TYR A 240 13.80 15.38 3.79
C TYR A 240 13.79 16.76 4.46
N GLY A 241 12.73 17.14 5.17
CA GLY A 241 12.64 18.48 5.79
C GLY A 241 12.91 19.63 4.81
N ASN A 242 13.98 20.41 5.07
CA ASN A 242 14.44 21.51 4.20
C ASN A 242 15.70 21.14 3.37
N ASN A 243 15.95 19.85 3.12
CA ASN A 243 17.02 19.40 2.23
C ASN A 243 16.72 19.72 0.74
N ARG A 244 17.65 19.38 -0.15
CA ARG A 244 17.46 19.48 -1.62
C ARG A 244 16.82 18.21 -2.19
N ASP A 245 16.44 18.28 -3.46
CA ASP A 245 15.90 17.15 -4.22
C ASP A 245 16.97 16.08 -4.52
N SER A 246 16.69 14.82 -4.15
CA SER A 246 17.55 13.65 -4.33
C SER A 246 17.43 13.00 -5.71
N HIS A 247 16.45 13.39 -6.53
CA HIS A 247 16.32 12.89 -7.90
C HIS A 247 17.46 13.39 -8.81
N VAL A 248 18.15 14.48 -8.42
CA VAL A 248 19.16 15.18 -9.25
C VAL A 248 20.61 15.07 -8.73
N GLU A 249 20.82 14.86 -7.43
CA GLU A 249 22.16 14.71 -6.82
C GLU A 249 22.11 13.88 -5.52
N ILE A 250 23.27 13.42 -5.01
CA ILE A 250 23.34 12.88 -3.65
C ILE A 250 23.21 14.03 -2.66
N VAL A 251 22.11 14.04 -1.92
CA VAL A 251 21.83 15.05 -0.89
C VAL A 251 22.34 14.54 0.46
N THR A 252 23.09 15.38 1.18
CA THR A 252 23.61 15.06 2.51
C THR A 252 22.92 15.92 3.56
N ASP A 253 22.20 15.28 4.47
CA ASP A 253 21.62 15.92 5.64
C ASP A 253 22.68 16.00 6.76
N ILE A 254 22.83 17.22 7.30
CA ILE A 254 23.78 17.56 8.37
C ILE A 254 23.10 17.89 9.70
N ARG A 255 21.76 17.76 9.78
CA ARG A 255 20.98 17.94 11.01
C ARG A 255 21.34 16.86 12.04
N SER A 256 21.29 17.20 13.32
CA SER A 256 21.60 16.27 14.40
C SER A 256 20.47 15.27 14.65
N MET A 257 20.78 14.11 15.25
CA MET A 257 19.77 13.16 15.73
C MET A 257 18.72 13.81 16.63
N ASP A 258 19.13 14.84 17.38
CA ASP A 258 18.27 15.58 18.29
C ASP A 258 17.31 16.53 17.58
N GLU A 259 17.58 16.90 16.32
CA GLU A 259 16.66 17.65 15.46
C GLU A 259 15.71 16.71 14.71
N LEU A 260 16.24 15.61 14.15
CA LEU A 260 15.44 14.58 13.47
C LEU A 260 14.38 13.97 14.41
N ARG A 261 14.78 13.58 15.63
CA ARG A 261 13.85 13.07 16.67
C ARG A 261 12.79 14.06 17.12
N LYS A 262 13.05 15.36 17.03
CA LYS A 262 12.12 16.41 17.49
C LYS A 262 11.22 16.96 16.38
N ASN A 263 11.47 16.58 15.13
CA ASN A 263 10.70 17.04 13.98
C ASN A 263 10.33 15.84 13.09
N ASP A 264 11.26 15.41 12.24
CA ASP A 264 11.06 14.45 11.14
C ASP A 264 10.54 13.08 11.61
N PHE A 265 10.99 12.58 12.76
CA PHE A 265 10.57 11.25 13.25
C PHE A 265 9.14 11.25 13.83
N LEU A 266 8.61 12.39 14.26
CA LEU A 266 7.30 12.42 14.95
C LEU A 266 6.13 12.00 14.03
N PRO A 267 6.06 12.43 12.75
CA PRO A 267 5.11 11.87 11.79
C PRO A 267 5.28 10.37 11.53
N PHE A 268 6.51 9.84 11.50
CA PHE A 268 6.73 8.39 11.38
C PHE A 268 6.21 7.66 12.62
N GLU A 269 6.53 8.11 13.84
CA GLU A 269 5.97 7.54 15.08
C GLU A 269 4.43 7.56 15.08
N ALA A 270 3.83 8.67 14.62
CA ALA A 270 2.37 8.81 14.50
C ALA A 270 1.76 7.82 13.50
N GLY A 271 2.38 7.64 12.33
CA GLY A 271 1.95 6.67 11.31
C GLY A 271 2.15 5.21 11.76
N ILE A 272 3.30 4.87 12.34
CA ILE A 272 3.57 3.55 12.92
C ILE A 272 2.52 3.21 13.98
N LYS A 273 2.19 4.17 14.86
CA LYS A 273 1.16 4.02 15.91
C LYS A 273 -0.27 3.96 15.38
N ALA A 274 -0.56 4.60 14.24
CA ALA A 274 -1.81 4.41 13.49
C ALA A 274 -1.90 3.03 12.80
N GLY A 275 -0.78 2.29 12.75
CA GLY A 275 -0.69 0.99 12.13
C GLY A 275 -0.41 1.05 10.64
N ALA A 276 0.44 2.00 10.19
CA ALA A 276 0.90 2.07 8.81
C ALA A 276 1.54 0.75 8.36
N ASP A 277 1.36 0.43 7.08
CA ASP A 277 1.72 -0.88 6.56
C ASP A 277 3.17 -0.92 6.06
N SER A 278 3.66 0.19 5.51
CA SER A 278 5.02 0.31 4.98
C SER A 278 5.70 1.66 5.20
N ILE A 279 7.03 1.67 5.13
CA ILE A 279 7.90 2.85 5.16
C ILE A 279 8.85 2.80 3.96
N MET A 280 8.95 3.89 3.21
CA MET A 280 9.88 4.07 2.09
C MET A 280 11.12 4.84 2.55
N VAL A 281 12.32 4.33 2.25
CA VAL A 281 13.61 4.87 2.70
C VAL A 281 14.36 5.54 1.55
N SER A 282 14.65 6.83 1.69
CA SER A 282 15.24 7.70 0.67
C SER A 282 16.73 7.44 0.40
N HIS A 283 17.25 8.10 -0.65
CA HIS A 283 18.65 7.99 -1.09
C HIS A 283 19.55 9.14 -0.61
N ASN A 284 19.12 9.92 0.40
CA ASN A 284 20.00 10.90 1.04
C ASN A 284 21.00 10.23 2.00
N ILE A 285 22.15 10.85 2.22
CA ILE A 285 23.07 10.50 3.31
C ILE A 285 22.64 11.31 4.54
N VAL A 286 22.56 10.70 5.72
CA VAL A 286 22.13 11.40 6.94
C VAL A 286 23.23 11.30 7.99
N GLN A 287 24.09 12.33 8.03
CA GLN A 287 25.38 12.30 8.71
C GLN A 287 25.31 11.94 10.20
N ALA A 288 24.19 12.24 10.86
CA ALA A 288 23.96 11.94 12.26
C ALA A 288 23.59 10.46 12.55
N ILE A 289 23.23 9.68 11.52
CA ILE A 289 22.96 8.23 11.60
C ILE A 289 24.10 7.44 10.94
N ASP A 290 24.40 7.78 9.69
CA ASP A 290 25.41 7.16 8.83
C ASP A 290 25.91 8.20 7.83
N GLY A 291 27.16 8.64 7.99
CA GLY A 291 27.79 9.62 7.11
C GLY A 291 28.47 9.02 5.88
N ASP A 292 28.57 7.69 5.79
CA ASP A 292 29.31 7.00 4.73
C ASP A 292 28.37 6.42 3.65
N ARG A 293 27.08 6.16 3.95
CA ARG A 293 26.14 5.47 3.04
C ARG A 293 24.78 6.18 2.90
N PRO A 294 24.15 6.16 1.70
CA PRO A 294 22.75 6.54 1.52
C PRO A 294 21.80 5.71 2.40
N ALA A 295 20.74 6.35 2.91
CA ALA A 295 19.81 5.81 3.88
C ALA A 295 19.18 4.46 3.46
N SER A 296 18.73 4.34 2.21
CA SER A 296 18.15 3.12 1.64
C SER A 296 19.08 1.89 1.67
N ILE A 297 20.40 2.09 1.78
CA ILE A 297 21.39 1.01 1.92
C ILE A 297 22.21 1.13 3.22
N SER A 298 21.79 1.96 4.18
CA SER A 298 22.44 2.10 5.48
C SER A 298 21.78 1.18 6.52
N LYS A 299 22.54 0.21 7.07
CA LYS A 299 22.04 -0.62 8.17
C LYS A 299 21.73 0.22 9.44
N PRO A 300 22.58 1.17 9.88
CA PRO A 300 22.24 2.07 10.98
C PRO A 300 20.89 2.78 10.83
N VAL A 301 20.54 3.24 9.62
CA VAL A 301 19.21 3.85 9.34
C VAL A 301 18.07 2.85 9.54
N HIS A 302 18.22 1.62 9.04
CA HIS A 302 17.22 0.57 9.22
C HIS A 302 17.09 0.12 10.68
N ASP A 303 18.19 0.15 11.44
CA ASP A 303 18.17 -0.12 12.88
C ASP A 303 17.43 0.96 13.68
N VAL A 304 17.38 2.22 13.22
CA VAL A 304 16.47 3.23 13.80
C VAL A 304 15.02 2.85 13.55
N ILE A 305 14.65 2.55 12.30
CA ILE A 305 13.26 2.16 11.94
C ILE A 305 12.79 0.94 12.75
N ARG A 306 13.62 -0.10 12.85
CA ARG A 306 13.26 -1.37 13.50
C ARG A 306 13.36 -1.34 15.02
N ASN A 307 14.42 -0.74 15.59
CA ASN A 307 14.72 -0.88 17.03
C ASN A 307 14.38 0.38 17.85
N GLU A 308 14.44 1.57 17.25
CA GLU A 308 14.12 2.83 17.96
C GLU A 308 12.64 3.19 17.78
N LEU A 309 12.16 3.20 16.53
CA LEU A 309 10.75 3.49 16.21
C LEU A 309 9.83 2.26 16.30
N GLY A 310 10.40 1.06 16.46
CA GLY A 310 9.67 -0.19 16.70
C GLY A 310 8.82 -0.69 15.53
N PHE A 311 9.08 -0.25 14.30
CA PHE A 311 8.25 -0.58 13.15
C PHE A 311 8.39 -2.04 12.71
N THR A 312 7.26 -2.74 12.57
CA THR A 312 7.20 -4.17 12.23
C THR A 312 6.77 -4.48 10.79
N GLY A 313 6.17 -3.52 10.08
CA GLY A 313 5.68 -3.67 8.71
C GLY A 313 6.77 -3.69 7.64
N VAL A 314 6.40 -3.45 6.37
CA VAL A 314 7.33 -3.56 5.24
C VAL A 314 8.20 -2.32 5.12
N ILE A 315 9.52 -2.47 5.17
CA ILE A 315 10.44 -1.40 4.76
C ILE A 315 10.73 -1.59 3.27
N MET A 316 10.64 -0.51 2.49
CA MET A 316 11.01 -0.51 1.08
C MET A 316 12.00 0.61 0.75
N THR A 317 12.78 0.42 -0.31
CA THR A 317 13.59 1.53 -0.83
C THR A 317 12.71 2.56 -1.53
N ASP A 318 13.17 3.80 -1.59
CA ASP A 318 12.86 4.70 -2.70
C ASP A 318 13.40 4.11 -4.03
N ASP A 319 13.10 4.72 -5.16
CA ASP A 319 13.34 4.12 -6.47
C ASP A 319 14.84 4.07 -6.86
N MET A 320 15.42 2.87 -6.85
CA MET A 320 16.87 2.66 -7.04
C MET A 320 17.42 3.23 -8.35
N ASP A 321 16.60 3.42 -9.38
CA ASP A 321 17.04 4.00 -10.66
C ASP A 321 17.25 5.54 -10.57
N MET A 322 17.00 6.16 -9.41
CA MET A 322 17.33 7.56 -9.11
C MET A 322 18.84 7.83 -9.11
N ALA A 323 19.23 9.01 -9.59
CA ALA A 323 20.63 9.38 -9.80
C ALA A 323 21.48 9.41 -8.52
N GLY A 324 20.86 9.62 -7.34
CA GLY A 324 21.57 9.58 -6.06
C GLY A 324 22.25 8.23 -5.79
N LEU A 325 21.50 7.12 -5.88
CA LEU A 325 22.04 5.79 -5.54
C LEU A 325 23.02 5.27 -6.61
N ALA A 326 22.72 5.50 -7.89
CA ALA A 326 23.49 4.98 -9.03
C ALA A 326 24.95 5.48 -9.12
N ASN A 327 25.28 6.58 -8.42
CA ASN A 327 26.66 7.10 -8.33
C ASN A 327 27.46 6.46 -7.18
N PHE A 328 26.81 5.80 -6.22
CA PHE A 328 27.44 5.23 -5.03
C PHE A 328 27.72 3.72 -5.16
N ILE A 329 26.88 2.99 -5.90
CA ILE A 329 26.95 1.53 -6.05
C ILE A 329 26.45 1.09 -7.43
N SER A 330 26.93 -0.06 -7.91
CA SER A 330 26.38 -0.65 -9.14
C SER A 330 24.93 -1.11 -8.92
N GLN A 331 24.08 -0.98 -9.95
CA GLN A 331 22.68 -1.40 -9.82
C GLN A 331 22.54 -2.91 -9.55
N GLU A 332 23.47 -3.73 -10.04
CA GLU A 332 23.51 -5.18 -9.78
C GLU A 332 23.69 -5.50 -8.28
N GLU A 333 24.58 -4.75 -7.60
CA GLU A 333 24.86 -4.92 -6.16
C GLU A 333 23.86 -4.18 -5.24
N ALA A 334 23.22 -3.12 -5.75
CA ALA A 334 22.34 -2.24 -4.98
C ALA A 334 21.19 -3.00 -4.28
N GLY A 335 20.55 -3.92 -4.99
CA GLY A 335 19.50 -4.79 -4.45
C GLY A 335 19.96 -5.58 -3.23
N LEU A 336 21.13 -6.24 -3.32
CA LEU A 336 21.70 -7.00 -2.21
C LEU A 336 22.03 -6.10 -1.00
N GLN A 337 22.62 -4.92 -1.24
CA GLN A 337 22.95 -3.99 -0.16
C GLN A 337 21.71 -3.43 0.55
N ALA A 338 20.60 -3.23 -0.14
CA ALA A 338 19.33 -2.81 0.46
C ALA A 338 18.74 -3.89 1.37
N LEU A 339 18.75 -5.16 0.95
CA LEU A 339 18.28 -6.29 1.78
C LEU A 339 19.20 -6.55 2.98
N GLN A 340 20.52 -6.39 2.81
CA GLN A 340 21.48 -6.49 3.91
C GLN A 340 21.37 -5.31 4.90
N ALA A 341 20.92 -4.13 4.45
CA ALA A 341 20.62 -3.00 5.33
C ALA A 341 19.38 -3.27 6.19
N GLY A 342 18.30 -3.72 5.57
CA GLY A 342 17.06 -4.12 6.27
C GLY A 342 15.75 -3.84 5.53
N ASN A 343 15.78 -3.56 4.22
CA ASN A 343 14.58 -3.49 3.40
C ASN A 343 13.98 -4.89 3.20
N ASP A 344 12.65 -4.96 3.10
CA ASP A 344 11.93 -6.15 2.68
C ASP A 344 11.56 -6.09 1.18
N LEU A 345 11.40 -4.89 0.62
CA LEU A 345 10.98 -4.65 -0.77
C LEU A 345 11.93 -3.68 -1.48
N ILE A 346 12.29 -3.99 -2.72
CA ILE A 346 13.12 -3.17 -3.59
C ILE A 346 12.24 -2.53 -4.67
N LEU A 347 12.35 -1.20 -4.82
CA LEU A 347 11.83 -0.48 -5.98
C LEU A 347 12.95 -0.29 -7.00
N SER A 348 12.91 -1.03 -8.12
CA SER A 348 13.91 -0.91 -9.20
C SER A 348 13.43 -1.51 -10.52
N SER A 349 13.82 -0.92 -11.65
CA SER A 349 13.71 -1.52 -13.00
C SER A 349 14.89 -2.45 -13.33
N SER A 350 15.91 -2.52 -12.47
CA SER A 350 17.12 -3.34 -12.65
C SER A 350 17.00 -4.77 -12.12
N TYR A 351 15.77 -5.22 -11.81
CA TYR A 351 15.45 -6.55 -11.26
C TYR A 351 16.07 -7.72 -12.03
N SER A 352 16.22 -7.60 -13.35
CA SER A 352 16.73 -8.66 -14.24
C SER A 352 18.21 -9.00 -14.04
N SER A 353 19.03 -8.12 -13.47
CA SER A 353 20.39 -8.43 -13.00
C SER A 353 20.42 -8.68 -11.48
N GLN A 354 19.66 -7.90 -10.72
CA GLN A 354 19.62 -7.96 -9.25
C GLN A 354 19.12 -9.32 -8.71
N ILE A 355 18.08 -9.90 -9.31
CA ILE A 355 17.51 -11.19 -8.86
C ILE A 355 18.53 -12.35 -9.05
N PRO A 356 19.15 -12.54 -10.24
CA PRO A 356 20.25 -13.50 -10.40
C PRO A 356 21.43 -13.25 -9.44
N TYR A 357 21.79 -11.99 -9.20
CA TYR A 357 22.90 -11.63 -8.30
C TYR A 357 22.60 -12.02 -6.84
N ILE A 358 21.40 -11.70 -6.33
CA ILE A 358 20.94 -12.08 -4.99
C ILE A 358 20.84 -13.61 -4.84
N LEU A 359 20.31 -14.31 -5.85
CA LEU A 359 20.27 -15.78 -5.86
C LEU A 359 21.66 -16.40 -5.75
N GLU A 360 22.68 -15.78 -6.35
CA GLU A 360 24.07 -16.23 -6.24
C GLU A 360 24.72 -15.83 -4.90
N ALA A 361 24.42 -14.65 -4.36
CA ALA A 361 24.83 -14.24 -3.02
C ALA A 361 24.29 -15.17 -1.92
N ILE A 362 23.05 -15.65 -2.05
CA ILE A 362 22.47 -16.64 -1.14
C ILE A 362 23.23 -17.97 -1.19
N LYS A 363 23.57 -18.49 -2.38
CA LYS A 363 24.36 -19.73 -2.53
C LYS A 363 25.76 -19.63 -1.92
N LYS A 364 26.34 -18.43 -1.87
CA LYS A 364 27.63 -18.14 -1.21
C LYS A 364 27.51 -17.94 0.31
N GLY A 365 26.30 -17.74 0.83
CA GLY A 365 26.05 -17.40 2.23
C GLY A 365 26.23 -15.90 2.56
N GLU A 366 26.27 -15.03 1.56
CA GLU A 366 26.38 -13.57 1.72
C GLU A 366 25.04 -12.93 2.12
N TYR A 367 23.92 -13.60 1.85
CA TYR A 367 22.59 -13.28 2.39
C TYR A 367 21.91 -14.59 2.80
N SER A 368 21.32 -14.64 4.00
CA SER A 368 20.77 -15.90 4.52
C SER A 368 19.31 -16.12 4.11
N GLU A 369 18.94 -17.38 3.88
CA GLU A 369 17.53 -17.77 3.69
C GLU A 369 16.65 -17.36 4.89
N GLN A 370 17.21 -17.20 6.09
CA GLN A 370 16.48 -16.69 7.25
C GLN A 370 16.10 -15.20 7.11
N GLN A 371 16.96 -14.37 6.53
CA GLN A 371 16.65 -12.95 6.27
C GLN A 371 15.65 -12.80 5.11
N LEU A 372 15.83 -13.62 4.06
CA LEU A 372 14.88 -13.76 2.96
C LEU A 372 13.48 -14.10 3.47
N ASP A 373 13.37 -15.14 4.29
CA ASP A 373 12.08 -15.61 4.82
C ASP A 373 11.43 -14.59 5.76
N GLN A 374 12.20 -13.82 6.54
CA GLN A 374 11.64 -12.73 7.35
C GLN A 374 11.03 -11.61 6.51
N SER A 375 11.61 -11.31 5.35
CA SER A 375 11.11 -10.29 4.43
C SER A 375 9.86 -10.80 3.69
N VAL A 376 9.93 -12.03 3.18
CA VAL A 376 8.79 -12.72 2.54
C VAL A 376 7.61 -12.91 3.50
N GLU A 377 7.84 -13.22 4.78
CA GLU A 377 6.78 -13.34 5.81
C GLU A 377 6.04 -12.01 5.98
N ARG A 378 6.74 -10.86 6.01
CA ARG A 378 6.11 -9.52 6.08
C ARG A 378 5.31 -9.20 4.82
N LEU A 379 5.88 -9.41 3.64
CA LEU A 379 5.23 -9.12 2.36
C LEU A 379 3.96 -9.96 2.16
N LEU A 380 4.02 -11.26 2.47
CA LEU A 380 2.85 -12.14 2.39
C LEU A 380 1.81 -11.81 3.47
N THR A 381 2.23 -11.42 4.69
CA THR A 381 1.30 -10.93 5.73
C THR A 381 0.52 -9.72 5.21
N TRP A 382 1.22 -8.73 4.65
CA TRP A 382 0.58 -7.54 4.07
C TRP A 382 -0.37 -7.88 2.92
N LYS A 383 0.01 -8.80 2.02
CA LYS A 383 -0.87 -9.29 0.95
C LYS A 383 -2.15 -9.94 1.49
N VAL A 384 -2.05 -10.75 2.56
CA VAL A 384 -3.24 -11.34 3.20
C VAL A 384 -4.11 -10.25 3.87
N GLU A 385 -3.52 -9.27 4.55
CA GLU A 385 -4.28 -8.20 5.23
C GLU A 385 -5.04 -7.30 4.24
N LEU A 386 -4.44 -6.98 3.10
CA LEU A 386 -5.10 -6.33 1.95
C LEU A 386 -6.17 -7.22 1.28
N GLY A 387 -6.15 -8.53 1.52
CA GLY A 387 -7.10 -9.50 0.97
C GLY A 387 -6.72 -10.04 -0.41
N LEU A 388 -5.44 -9.99 -0.78
CA LEU A 388 -4.91 -10.58 -2.02
C LEU A 388 -4.72 -12.11 -1.91
N ILE A 389 -4.66 -12.67 -0.70
CA ILE A 389 -4.39 -14.10 -0.39
C ILE A 389 -5.36 -14.57 0.71
#